data_AF-A0A271JC65-F1
#
_entry.id   AF-A0A271JC65-F1
#
_cell.length_a   1.000
_cell.length_b   1.000
_cell.length_c   1.000
_cell.angle_alpha   90.00
_cell.angle_beta   90.00
_cell.angle_gamma   90.00
#
_symmetry.space_group_name_H-M   'P 1'
#
loop_
_entity.id
_entity.type
_entity.pdbx_description
1 polymer ?
#
loop_
_entity_poly.entity_id
_entity_poly.type
_entity_poly.pdbx_seq_one_letter_code
_entity_poly.pdbx_strand_id
1 'polypeptide(L)'
;MLVPLSSAVVPAPQAQDVVQLLQQQRTQARMAEVLAERGPRLAPRALAEVGEVDRWTQAFFAVKAAEQAVRDSLVQAEEAKADSLIRLAQLATLRWRKVEPDGQGSFLEQYADTYWQAALPGRGLYVDTTGTQALRGRLQAAFGRPTRNGDAQRRYGYGGSEYIQFEYWFVVNDSIPLLALDIDGPFGTGLLIASDEQYADLLPPIKAELSARLDAAARPVPWLDYYHSYERQAWFKTGYNGVEEYTVTVRPPRWSSRAPSDRWIIHR
;
A
#
# COMPACT_ATOMS: atom_id res chain seq x y z
N MET A 1 -27.84 20.61 -47.03
CA MET A 1 -27.63 21.20 -45.70
C MET A 1 -27.34 20.06 -44.74
N LEU A 2 -26.10 19.88 -44.33
CA LEU A 2 -25.67 18.86 -43.36
C LEU A 2 -25.18 19.59 -42.11
N VAL A 3 -25.80 19.26 -40.98
CA VAL A 3 -25.45 19.76 -39.64
C VAL A 3 -24.26 18.95 -39.13
N PRO A 4 -23.18 19.56 -38.59
CA PRO A 4 -22.14 18.80 -37.93
C PRO A 4 -22.54 18.50 -36.48
N LEU A 5 -22.41 17.24 -36.08
CA LEU A 5 -22.53 16.80 -34.69
C LEU A 5 -21.30 17.29 -33.90
N SER A 6 -21.57 18.10 -32.88
CA SER A 6 -20.58 18.58 -31.92
C SER A 6 -20.20 17.43 -30.98
N SER A 7 -18.98 16.92 -31.10
CA SER A 7 -18.40 15.96 -30.16
C SER A 7 -18.20 16.64 -28.81
N ALA A 8 -18.99 16.26 -27.80
CA ALA A 8 -18.77 16.66 -26.42
C ALA A 8 -17.42 16.08 -25.96
N VAL A 9 -16.45 16.97 -25.71
CA VAL A 9 -15.20 16.62 -25.02
C VAL A 9 -15.58 16.37 -23.56
N VAL A 10 -15.61 15.11 -23.16
CA VAL A 10 -15.65 14.71 -21.75
C VAL A 10 -14.33 15.18 -21.13
N PRO A 11 -14.34 16.03 -20.08
CA PRO A 11 -13.11 16.40 -19.40
C PRO A 11 -12.46 15.14 -18.82
N ALA A 12 -11.20 14.90 -19.16
CA ALA A 12 -10.42 13.85 -18.54
C ALA A 12 -10.39 14.08 -17.01
N PRO A 13 -10.57 13.03 -16.19
CA PRO A 13 -10.46 13.16 -14.74
C PRO A 13 -9.07 13.73 -14.39
N GLN A 14 -9.06 14.84 -13.67
CA GLN A 14 -7.83 15.50 -13.23
C GLN A 14 -7.08 14.54 -12.29
N ALA A 15 -5.83 14.23 -12.64
CA ALA A 15 -4.92 13.51 -11.76
C ALA A 15 -4.82 14.28 -10.43
N GLN A 16 -5.29 13.66 -9.34
CA GLN A 16 -5.04 14.17 -8.00
C GLN A 16 -3.54 13.99 -7.71
N ASP A 17 -2.87 15.09 -7.36
CA ASP A 17 -1.46 15.10 -6.99
C ASP A 17 -1.25 14.18 -5.78
N VAL A 18 -0.61 13.02 -5.99
CA VAL A 18 -0.28 12.01 -4.96
C VAL A 18 0.44 12.65 -3.77
N VAL A 19 1.20 13.72 -4.01
CA VAL A 19 1.87 14.48 -2.95
C VAL A 19 0.82 15.14 -2.04
N GLN A 20 -0.26 15.69 -2.59
CA GLN A 20 -1.38 16.23 -1.80
C GLN A 20 -2.17 15.15 -1.07
N LEU A 21 -2.39 13.98 -1.69
CA LEU A 21 -3.09 12.85 -1.07
C LEU A 21 -2.31 12.34 0.16
N LEU A 22 -1.01 12.13 0.02
CA LEU A 22 -0.12 11.68 1.09
C LEU A 22 0.01 12.74 2.20
N GLN A 23 -0.02 14.03 1.85
CA GLN A 23 -0.07 15.12 2.83
C GLN A 23 -1.40 15.15 3.59
N GLN A 24 -2.54 14.98 2.92
CA GLN A 24 -3.86 14.94 3.56
C GLN A 24 -4.04 13.75 4.49
N GLN A 25 -3.58 12.56 4.09
CA GLN A 25 -3.65 11.36 4.92
C GLN A 25 -2.81 11.48 6.20
N ARG A 26 -1.63 12.12 6.14
CA ARG A 26 -0.82 12.44 7.34
C ARG A 26 -1.56 13.37 8.31
N THR A 27 -2.34 14.33 7.82
CA THR A 27 -3.15 15.22 8.67
C THR A 27 -4.34 14.49 9.29
N GLN A 28 -5.02 13.63 8.55
CA GLN A 28 -6.18 12.87 9.03
C GLN A 28 -5.81 11.85 10.11
N ALA A 29 -4.67 11.16 9.99
CA ALA A 29 -4.19 10.21 11.00
C ALA A 29 -3.97 10.89 12.38
N ARG A 30 -3.47 12.13 12.40
CA ARG A 30 -3.34 12.93 13.64
C ARG A 30 -4.68 13.31 14.26
N MET A 31 -5.72 13.51 13.45
CA MET A 31 -7.05 13.89 13.97
C MET A 31 -7.83 12.70 14.53
N ALA A 32 -7.67 11.50 13.95
CA ALA A 32 -8.30 10.28 14.44
C ALA A 32 -7.77 9.87 15.83
N GLU A 33 -6.49 10.11 16.11
CA GLU A 33 -5.86 9.88 17.42
C GLU A 33 -6.48 10.75 18.53
N VAL A 34 -6.92 11.97 18.20
CA VAL A 34 -7.59 12.91 19.12
C VAL A 34 -9.05 12.55 19.39
N LEU A 35 -9.73 11.89 18.43
CA LEU A 35 -11.15 11.51 18.56
C LEU A 35 -11.33 10.18 19.33
N ALA A 36 -10.34 9.29 19.30
CA ALA A 36 -10.35 8.04 20.06
C ALA A 36 -10.32 8.23 21.60
N GLU A 37 -9.90 9.41 22.10
CA GLU A 37 -9.90 9.74 23.53
C GLU A 37 -11.29 10.14 24.10
N ARG A 38 -12.32 10.27 23.25
CA ARG A 38 -13.67 10.69 23.66
C ARG A 38 -14.75 9.70 23.24
N GLY A 39 -14.85 8.58 23.96
CA GLY A 39 -15.87 7.55 23.72
C GLY A 39 -17.32 7.98 24.06
N PRO A 40 -18.34 7.56 23.30
CA PRO A 40 -19.74 7.89 23.55
C PRO A 40 -20.46 6.86 24.45
N ARG A 41 -21.35 7.33 25.34
CA ARG A 41 -22.30 6.51 26.12
C ARG A 41 -23.69 6.60 25.50
N LEU A 42 -24.31 5.45 25.22
CA LEU A 42 -25.73 5.34 24.84
C LEU A 42 -26.44 4.41 25.82
N ALA A 43 -27.56 4.87 26.37
CA ALA A 43 -28.46 4.11 27.24
C ALA A 43 -29.74 3.74 26.46
N PRO A 44 -30.28 2.52 26.57
CA PRO A 44 -31.53 2.16 25.93
C PRO A 44 -32.75 2.47 26.80
N ARG A 45 -33.86 2.84 26.16
CA ARG A 45 -35.15 3.20 26.77
C ARG A 45 -36.17 2.09 26.49
N ALA A 46 -36.92 1.68 27.52
CA ALA A 46 -37.88 0.57 27.48
C ALA A 46 -39.20 0.94 26.79
N LEU A 47 -39.80 -0.04 26.09
CA LEU A 47 -41.10 0.04 25.41
C LEU A 47 -42.19 -0.69 26.20
N ALA A 48 -43.39 -0.09 26.19
CA ALA A 48 -44.56 -0.43 27.00
C ALA A 48 -45.47 -1.53 26.39
N GLU A 49 -46.33 -2.05 27.25
CA GLU A 49 -47.09 -3.31 27.19
C GLU A 49 -48.13 -3.44 26.05
N VAL A 50 -48.15 -4.62 25.42
CA VAL A 50 -49.14 -5.05 24.42
C VAL A 50 -49.98 -6.22 24.97
N GLY A 51 -51.26 -6.29 24.60
CA GLY A 51 -52.31 -7.17 25.16
C GLY A 51 -52.11 -8.68 24.97
N GLU A 52 -52.76 -9.48 25.82
CA GLU A 52 -52.42 -10.87 26.13
C GLU A 52 -52.51 -11.90 24.97
N VAL A 53 -53.39 -11.70 23.99
CA VAL A 53 -53.50 -12.57 22.79
C VAL A 53 -52.40 -12.23 21.76
N ASP A 54 -51.98 -10.97 21.73
CA ASP A 54 -50.85 -10.49 20.94
C ASP A 54 -49.52 -10.98 21.56
N ARG A 55 -49.46 -11.10 22.89
CA ARG A 55 -48.26 -11.64 23.60
C ARG A 55 -47.88 -13.05 23.19
N TRP A 56 -48.84 -13.96 22.99
CA TRP A 56 -48.51 -15.35 22.60
C TRP A 56 -48.05 -15.46 21.15
N THR A 57 -48.63 -14.65 20.27
CA THR A 57 -48.23 -14.58 18.85
C THR A 57 -46.85 -13.93 18.73
N GLN A 58 -46.62 -12.82 19.43
CA GLN A 58 -45.32 -12.17 19.54
C GLN A 58 -44.28 -13.08 20.17
N ALA A 59 -44.63 -13.85 21.21
CA ALA A 59 -43.73 -14.82 21.83
C ALA A 59 -43.36 -15.95 20.86
N PHE A 60 -44.31 -16.48 20.08
CA PHE A 60 -44.03 -17.50 19.07
C PHE A 60 -43.09 -16.99 17.97
N PHE A 61 -43.37 -15.80 17.42
CA PHE A 61 -42.47 -15.19 16.43
C PHE A 61 -41.12 -14.81 17.02
N ALA A 62 -41.06 -14.39 18.29
CA ALA A 62 -39.81 -14.12 18.99
C ALA A 62 -38.96 -15.39 19.16
N VAL A 63 -39.58 -16.53 19.49
CA VAL A 63 -38.89 -17.84 19.55
C VAL A 63 -38.36 -18.24 18.17
N LYS A 64 -39.16 -18.11 17.11
CA LYS A 64 -38.71 -18.43 15.74
C LYS A 64 -37.61 -17.50 15.24
N ALA A 65 -37.71 -16.20 15.55
CA ALA A 65 -36.67 -15.23 15.25
C ALA A 65 -35.38 -15.52 16.03
N ALA A 66 -35.47 -15.92 17.30
CA ALA A 66 -34.32 -16.32 18.10
C ALA A 66 -33.66 -17.60 17.55
N GLU A 67 -34.45 -18.61 17.17
CA GLU A 67 -33.94 -19.82 16.51
C GLU A 67 -33.20 -19.50 15.21
N GLN A 68 -33.75 -18.60 14.39
CA GLN A 68 -33.12 -18.17 13.15
C GLN A 68 -31.82 -17.39 13.42
N ALA A 69 -31.84 -16.45 14.36
CA ALA A 69 -30.66 -15.68 14.75
C ALA A 69 -29.52 -16.58 15.28
N VAL A 70 -29.85 -17.66 16.00
CA VAL A 70 -28.86 -18.65 16.45
C VAL A 70 -28.25 -19.40 15.25
N ARG A 71 -29.05 -19.80 14.25
CA ARG A 71 -28.52 -20.44 13.03
C ARG A 71 -27.64 -19.49 12.23
N ASP A 72 -28.08 -18.26 12.03
CA ASP A 72 -27.33 -17.25 11.28
C ASP A 72 -25.99 -16.94 11.98
N SER A 73 -26.01 -16.87 13.32
CA SER A 73 -24.79 -16.71 14.14
C SER A 73 -23.82 -17.88 14.01
N LEU A 74 -24.32 -19.12 13.95
CA LEU A 74 -23.48 -20.30 13.73
C LEU A 74 -22.83 -20.29 12.35
N VAL A 75 -23.58 -19.95 11.30
CA VAL A 75 -23.03 -19.84 9.93
C VAL A 75 -21.96 -18.76 9.88
N GLN A 76 -22.23 -17.57 10.43
CA GLN A 76 -21.24 -16.48 10.49
C GLN A 76 -20.00 -16.88 11.29
N ALA A 77 -20.15 -17.64 12.38
CA ALA A 77 -19.02 -18.12 13.17
C ALA A 77 -18.18 -19.17 12.41
N GLU A 78 -18.81 -20.04 11.62
CA GLU A 78 -18.10 -20.99 10.75
C GLU A 78 -17.36 -20.29 9.62
N GLU A 79 -17.98 -19.31 8.96
CA GLU A 79 -17.34 -18.47 7.94
C GLU A 79 -16.15 -17.70 8.52
N ALA A 80 -16.32 -17.03 9.66
CA ALA A 80 -15.24 -16.32 10.34
C ALA A 80 -14.08 -17.26 10.76
N LYS A 81 -14.41 -18.50 11.15
CA LYS A 81 -13.41 -19.53 11.46
C LYS A 81 -12.68 -19.99 10.20
N ALA A 82 -13.38 -20.19 9.09
CA ALA A 82 -12.76 -20.54 7.81
C ALA A 82 -11.82 -19.43 7.33
N ASP A 83 -12.25 -18.17 7.39
CA ASP A 83 -11.42 -17.00 7.08
C ASP A 83 -10.20 -16.90 7.99
N SER A 84 -10.38 -17.14 9.29
CA SER A 84 -9.27 -17.16 10.25
C SER A 84 -8.25 -18.25 9.93
N LEU A 85 -8.72 -19.44 9.54
CA LEU A 85 -7.84 -20.56 9.14
C LEU A 85 -7.09 -20.27 7.83
N ILE A 86 -7.75 -19.63 6.86
CA ILE A 86 -7.11 -19.18 5.62
C ILE A 86 -6.02 -18.14 5.91
N ARG A 87 -6.31 -17.16 6.78
CA ARG A 87 -5.31 -16.15 7.21
C ARG A 87 -4.13 -16.78 7.94
N LEU A 88 -4.39 -17.72 8.85
CA LEU A 88 -3.33 -18.46 9.54
C LEU A 88 -2.47 -19.28 8.56
N ALA A 89 -3.10 -19.93 7.57
CA ALA A 89 -2.38 -20.66 6.53
C ALA A 89 -1.52 -19.73 5.66
N GLN A 90 -2.01 -18.53 5.33
CA GLN A 90 -1.24 -17.51 4.62
C GLN A 90 -0.04 -17.03 5.44
N LEU A 91 -0.13 -17.00 6.76
CA LEU A 91 0.96 -16.55 7.63
C LEU A 91 1.99 -17.64 7.97
N ALA A 92 1.66 -18.92 7.79
CA ALA A 92 2.52 -20.02 8.20
C ALA A 92 3.90 -20.03 7.50
N THR A 93 3.98 -19.58 6.24
CA THR A 93 5.24 -19.29 5.54
C THR A 93 4.96 -18.34 4.38
N LEU A 94 5.42 -17.08 4.48
CA LEU A 94 5.23 -16.11 3.40
C LEU A 94 6.16 -16.44 2.22
N ARG A 95 5.56 -16.72 1.06
CA ARG A 95 6.27 -16.87 -0.22
C ARG A 95 6.36 -15.53 -0.92
N TRP A 96 7.57 -15.07 -1.16
CA TRP A 96 7.83 -13.79 -1.82
C TRP A 96 8.22 -14.00 -3.28
N ARG A 97 7.45 -13.44 -4.21
CA ARG A 97 7.85 -13.34 -5.62
C ARG A 97 8.02 -11.88 -6.00
N LYS A 98 9.25 -11.46 -6.26
CA LYS A 98 9.54 -10.12 -6.77
C LYS A 98 9.13 -10.02 -8.23
N VAL A 99 8.49 -8.92 -8.60
CA VAL A 99 8.11 -8.61 -9.99
C VAL A 99 9.34 -7.98 -10.66
N GLU A 100 9.85 -8.63 -11.69
CA GLU A 100 10.96 -8.09 -12.47
C GLU A 100 10.55 -6.87 -13.31
N PRO A 101 11.50 -6.01 -13.74
CA PRO A 101 11.18 -4.81 -14.50
C PRO A 101 10.34 -5.04 -15.77
N ASP A 102 10.50 -6.19 -16.43
CA ASP A 102 9.73 -6.62 -17.60
C ASP A 102 8.33 -7.14 -17.25
N GLY A 103 8.12 -7.63 -16.03
CA GLY A 103 6.84 -8.12 -15.52
C GLY A 103 5.85 -7.03 -15.06
N GLN A 104 6.25 -5.76 -15.13
CA GLN A 104 5.42 -4.64 -14.64
C GLN A 104 4.07 -4.54 -15.35
N GLY A 105 4.05 -4.69 -16.68
CA GLY A 105 2.83 -4.58 -17.47
C GLY A 105 1.77 -5.59 -17.04
N SER A 106 2.17 -6.85 -16.88
CA SER A 106 1.29 -7.92 -16.40
C SER A 106 0.84 -7.71 -14.95
N PHE A 107 1.72 -7.20 -14.08
CA PHE A 107 1.33 -6.86 -12.70
C PHE A 107 0.26 -5.77 -12.67
N LEU A 108 0.45 -4.71 -13.46
CA LEU A 108 -0.50 -3.60 -13.57
C LEU A 108 -1.84 -4.06 -14.14
N GLU A 109 -1.82 -4.94 -15.14
CA GLU A 109 -3.04 -5.49 -15.73
C GLU A 109 -3.78 -6.40 -14.74
N GLN A 110 -3.05 -7.26 -14.03
CA GLN A 110 -3.63 -8.19 -13.05
C GLN A 110 -4.25 -7.47 -11.85
N TYR A 111 -3.64 -6.38 -11.39
CA TYR A 111 -4.03 -5.65 -10.19
C TYR A 111 -4.58 -4.25 -10.51
N ALA A 112 -5.18 -4.08 -11.68
CA ALA A 112 -5.68 -2.80 -12.17
C ALA A 112 -6.78 -2.20 -11.27
N ASP A 113 -7.55 -3.06 -10.61
CA ASP A 113 -8.69 -2.68 -9.74
C ASP A 113 -8.34 -2.70 -8.25
N THR A 114 -7.05 -2.78 -7.89
CA THR A 114 -6.62 -2.80 -6.48
C THR A 114 -6.80 -1.43 -5.82
N TYR A 115 -7.48 -1.43 -4.68
CA TYR A 115 -7.56 -0.29 -3.77
C TYR A 115 -6.38 -0.32 -2.82
N TRP A 116 -5.43 0.60 -2.99
CA TRP A 116 -4.17 0.54 -2.26
C TRP A 116 -4.26 1.17 -0.87
N GLN A 117 -3.98 0.37 0.14
CA GLN A 117 -3.74 0.85 1.50
C GLN A 117 -2.25 0.85 1.81
N ALA A 118 -1.75 2.02 2.24
CA ALA A 118 -0.35 2.22 2.58
C ALA A 118 -0.12 2.22 4.11
N ALA A 119 0.87 1.47 4.55
CA ALA A 119 1.50 1.57 5.86
C ALA A 119 2.77 2.42 5.75
N LEU A 120 2.71 3.64 6.26
CA LEU A 120 3.87 4.53 6.38
C LEU A 120 4.95 3.93 7.31
N PRO A 121 6.20 4.41 7.21
CA PRO A 121 7.24 4.09 8.18
C PRO A 121 6.77 4.33 9.62
N GLY A 122 6.77 3.26 10.42
CA GLY A 122 6.36 3.27 11.82
C GLY A 122 7.53 3.33 12.79
N ARG A 123 7.32 2.84 14.02
CA ARG A 123 8.38 2.66 15.01
C ARG A 123 8.62 1.16 15.22
N GLY A 124 9.89 0.76 15.32
CA GLY A 124 10.29 -0.54 15.87
C GLY A 124 10.71 -1.61 14.86
N LEU A 125 10.33 -1.52 13.58
CA LEU A 125 10.81 -2.44 12.54
C LEU A 125 12.05 -1.89 11.83
N TYR A 126 12.99 -2.76 11.47
CA TYR A 126 14.18 -2.41 10.69
C TYR A 126 13.81 -1.70 9.38
N VAL A 127 12.77 -2.17 8.70
CA VAL A 127 12.25 -1.56 7.45
C VAL A 127 11.67 -0.15 7.65
N ASP A 128 11.39 0.25 8.89
CA ASP A 128 10.81 1.54 9.23
C ASP A 128 11.82 2.56 9.76
N THR A 129 12.86 2.08 10.45
CA THR A 129 13.78 2.93 11.21
C THR A 129 15.16 3.04 10.58
N THR A 130 15.44 2.27 9.53
CA THR A 130 16.74 2.28 8.84
C THR A 130 16.77 3.32 7.72
N GLY A 131 17.92 3.97 7.53
CA GLY A 131 18.12 4.89 6.40
C GLY A 131 17.85 4.19 5.06
N THR A 132 17.20 4.91 4.15
CA THR A 132 16.75 4.35 2.84
C THR A 132 17.91 3.84 1.99
N GLN A 133 19.12 4.42 2.08
CA GLN A 133 20.30 3.94 1.37
C GLN A 133 20.71 2.52 1.82
N ALA A 134 20.75 2.29 3.13
CA ALA A 134 21.02 0.97 3.68
C ALA A 134 19.90 -0.01 3.30
N LEU A 135 18.63 0.39 3.41
CA LEU A 135 17.48 -0.43 3.00
C LEU A 135 17.54 -0.80 1.52
N ARG A 136 17.91 0.14 0.66
CA ARG A 136 18.08 -0.06 -0.78
C ARG A 136 19.15 -1.12 -1.09
N GLY A 137 20.27 -1.08 -0.35
CA GLY A 137 21.33 -2.08 -0.43
C GLY A 137 20.89 -3.47 0.04
N ARG A 138 20.16 -3.54 1.16
CA ARG A 138 19.61 -4.79 1.71
C ARG A 138 18.56 -5.41 0.79
N LEU A 139 17.66 -4.60 0.23
CA LEU A 139 16.70 -5.03 -0.78
C LEU A 139 17.42 -5.58 -2.01
N GLN A 140 18.52 -4.95 -2.44
CA GLN A 140 19.28 -5.48 -3.56
C GLN A 140 19.95 -6.81 -3.26
N ALA A 141 20.50 -6.97 -2.05
CA ALA A 141 21.06 -8.24 -1.63
C ALA A 141 20.00 -9.34 -1.51
N ALA A 142 18.79 -9.02 -1.05
CA ALA A 142 17.72 -9.98 -0.78
C ALA A 142 16.86 -10.33 -2.00
N PHE A 143 16.69 -9.39 -2.93
CA PHE A 143 15.72 -9.48 -4.04
C PHE A 143 16.26 -8.99 -5.39
N GLY A 144 17.54 -8.63 -5.48
CA GLY A 144 18.12 -8.10 -6.70
C GLY A 144 17.67 -6.68 -7.01
N ARG A 145 17.80 -6.26 -8.27
CA ARG A 145 17.53 -4.87 -8.69
C ARG A 145 16.06 -4.48 -8.44
N PRO A 146 15.74 -3.20 -8.24
CA PRO A 146 14.37 -2.77 -8.02
C PRO A 146 13.49 -3.07 -9.24
N THR A 147 12.19 -3.20 -9.02
CA THR A 147 11.22 -3.25 -10.12
C THR A 147 11.28 -1.95 -10.90
N ARG A 148 11.28 -0.80 -10.21
CA ARG A 148 11.44 0.54 -10.80
C ARG A 148 12.40 1.41 -10.00
N ASN A 149 13.05 2.35 -10.67
CA ASN A 149 13.87 3.40 -10.07
C ASN A 149 13.96 4.58 -11.07
N GLY A 150 14.60 5.68 -10.68
CA GLY A 150 14.68 6.88 -11.51
C GLY A 150 15.15 6.63 -12.96
N ASP A 151 16.08 5.71 -13.21
CA ASP A 151 16.56 5.43 -14.57
C ASP A 151 15.73 4.42 -15.38
N ALA A 152 14.61 3.92 -14.82
CA ALA A 152 13.71 2.98 -15.48
C ALA A 152 13.11 3.57 -16.77
N GLN A 153 12.80 4.85 -16.81
CA GLN A 153 12.30 5.51 -18.03
C GLN A 153 13.30 5.38 -19.19
N ARG A 154 14.60 5.49 -18.91
CA ARG A 154 15.65 5.34 -19.93
C ARG A 154 15.77 3.89 -20.40
N ARG A 155 15.69 2.93 -19.49
CA ARG A 155 15.98 1.52 -19.78
C ARG A 155 14.78 0.76 -20.33
N TYR A 156 13.58 1.11 -19.87
CA TYR A 156 12.37 0.34 -20.09
C TYR A 156 11.23 1.18 -20.69
N GLY A 157 11.38 2.50 -20.81
CA GLY A 157 10.44 3.35 -21.56
C GLY A 157 9.16 3.74 -20.81
N TYR A 158 9.08 3.54 -19.50
CA TYR A 158 7.92 3.90 -18.68
C TYR A 158 8.27 4.82 -17.50
N GLY A 159 7.43 5.83 -17.27
CA GLY A 159 7.67 6.92 -16.33
C GLY A 159 7.14 6.57 -14.94
N GLY A 160 8.05 6.40 -13.98
CA GLY A 160 7.69 6.47 -12.56
C GLY A 160 7.59 7.91 -12.08
N SER A 161 7.31 8.07 -10.79
CA SER A 161 7.60 9.34 -10.13
C SER A 161 9.07 9.67 -10.25
N GLU A 162 9.40 10.93 -10.55
CA GLU A 162 10.74 11.43 -10.26
C GLU A 162 10.99 11.58 -8.74
N TYR A 163 9.92 11.62 -7.95
CA TYR A 163 9.93 11.78 -6.49
C TYR A 163 9.94 10.46 -5.72
N ILE A 164 9.98 9.32 -6.42
CA ILE A 164 10.26 8.02 -5.80
C ILE A 164 11.62 7.58 -6.27
N GLN A 165 12.52 7.31 -5.33
CA GLN A 165 13.87 6.86 -5.70
C GLN A 165 13.82 5.45 -6.31
N PHE A 166 13.11 4.53 -5.66
CA PHE A 166 12.96 3.16 -6.11
C PHE A 166 11.65 2.50 -5.63
N GLU A 167 11.25 1.47 -6.36
CA GLU A 167 10.07 0.66 -6.10
C GLU A 167 10.44 -0.82 -6.22
N TYR A 168 10.11 -1.60 -5.20
CA TYR A 168 10.07 -3.05 -5.28
C TYR A 168 8.62 -3.50 -5.27
N TRP A 169 8.23 -4.27 -6.27
CA TRP A 169 6.89 -4.84 -6.34
C TRP A 169 6.99 -6.33 -6.11
N PHE A 170 6.04 -6.87 -5.36
CA PHE A 170 5.97 -8.27 -5.01
C PHE A 170 4.56 -8.79 -5.22
N VAL A 171 4.50 -10.10 -5.43
CA VAL A 171 3.32 -10.90 -5.17
C VAL A 171 3.66 -11.85 -4.03
N VAL A 172 2.98 -11.68 -2.89
CA VAL A 172 3.17 -12.49 -1.69
C VAL A 172 2.11 -13.60 -1.68
N ASN A 173 2.53 -14.83 -1.39
CA ASN A 173 1.67 -16.02 -1.40
C ASN A 173 0.88 -16.18 -2.70
N ASP A 174 1.50 -15.81 -3.83
CA ASP A 174 0.96 -15.94 -5.19
C ASP A 174 -0.26 -15.07 -5.53
N SER A 175 -0.85 -14.36 -4.57
CA SER A 175 -2.04 -13.53 -4.78
C SER A 175 -1.96 -12.10 -4.26
N ILE A 176 -1.20 -11.83 -3.19
CA ILE A 176 -1.21 -10.53 -2.49
C ILE A 176 -0.27 -9.55 -3.20
N PRO A 177 -0.77 -8.50 -3.87
CA PRO A 177 0.08 -7.50 -4.49
C PRO A 177 0.67 -6.60 -3.39
N LEU A 178 1.99 -6.39 -3.42
CA LEU A 178 2.68 -5.55 -2.43
C LEU A 178 3.67 -4.63 -3.11
N LEU A 179 3.70 -3.36 -2.69
CA LEU A 179 4.66 -2.35 -3.09
C LEU A 179 5.49 -1.94 -1.89
N ALA A 180 6.81 -1.87 -2.06
CA ALA A 180 7.74 -1.25 -1.11
C ALA A 180 8.43 -0.07 -1.82
N LEU A 181 8.18 1.14 -1.32
CA LEU A 181 8.50 2.40 -1.99
C LEU A 181 9.39 3.27 -1.10
N ASP A 182 10.40 3.89 -1.71
CA ASP A 182 11.16 4.99 -1.11
C ASP A 182 10.69 6.34 -1.66
N ILE A 183 9.92 7.05 -0.84
CA ILE A 183 9.29 8.34 -1.17
C ILE A 183 10.11 9.55 -0.71
N ASP A 184 11.11 9.35 0.14
CA ASP A 184 11.91 10.43 0.73
C ASP A 184 13.34 10.46 0.14
N GLY A 185 13.70 9.41 -0.61
CA GLY A 185 14.99 9.27 -1.28
C GLY A 185 16.13 9.06 -0.28
N PRO A 186 17.39 9.39 -0.64
CA PRO A 186 18.56 8.99 0.14
C PRO A 186 18.72 9.75 1.47
N PHE A 187 17.81 10.69 1.76
CA PHE A 187 17.78 11.48 2.99
C PHE A 187 16.74 10.95 3.99
N GLY A 188 15.91 10.02 3.55
CA GLY A 188 14.80 9.48 4.31
C GLY A 188 15.17 8.27 5.15
N THR A 189 14.15 7.82 5.89
CA THR A 189 14.21 6.65 6.74
C THR A 189 12.96 5.81 6.50
N GLY A 190 13.15 4.50 6.37
CA GLY A 190 12.09 3.54 6.21
C GLY A 190 11.47 3.50 4.81
N LEU A 191 10.56 2.55 4.60
CA LEU A 191 9.83 2.38 3.35
C LEU A 191 8.32 2.50 3.57
N LEU A 192 7.64 3.12 2.62
CA LEU A 192 6.19 3.01 2.51
C LEU A 192 5.88 1.62 1.95
N ILE A 193 5.09 0.84 2.68
CA ILE A 193 4.63 -0.48 2.25
C ILE A 193 3.14 -0.39 1.93
N ALA A 194 2.73 -0.75 0.72
CA ALA A 194 1.33 -0.72 0.30
C ALA A 194 0.87 -2.07 -0.25
N SER A 195 -0.39 -2.41 -0.01
CA SER A 195 -1.07 -3.59 -0.54
C SER A 195 -2.51 -3.24 -0.86
N ASP A 196 -3.22 -4.16 -1.50
CA ASP A 196 -4.68 -4.12 -1.59
C ASP A 196 -5.33 -4.04 -0.19
N GLU A 197 -6.34 -3.19 -0.03
CA GLU A 197 -7.10 -2.95 1.20
C GLU A 197 -7.71 -4.24 1.76
N GLN A 198 -8.06 -5.20 0.90
CA GLN A 198 -8.58 -6.50 1.33
C GLN A 198 -7.57 -7.28 2.19
N TYR A 199 -6.28 -6.92 2.11
CA TYR A 199 -5.17 -7.52 2.86
C TYR A 199 -4.63 -6.60 3.97
N ALA A 200 -5.35 -5.55 4.37
CA ALA A 200 -4.93 -4.59 5.38
C ALA A 200 -4.45 -5.26 6.69
N ASP A 201 -5.19 -6.26 7.16
CA ASP A 201 -4.87 -7.00 8.39
C ASP A 201 -3.62 -7.88 8.26
N LEU A 202 -3.25 -8.26 7.04
CA LEU A 202 -2.04 -9.02 6.74
C LEU A 202 -0.82 -8.11 6.54
N LEU A 203 -1.02 -6.81 6.37
CA LEU A 203 0.07 -5.87 6.11
C LEU A 203 1.08 -5.79 7.27
N PRO A 204 0.66 -5.73 8.57
CA PRO A 204 1.62 -5.74 9.68
C PRO A 204 2.52 -6.98 9.73
N PRO A 205 2.03 -8.23 9.67
CA PRO A 205 2.90 -9.40 9.68
C PRO A 205 3.74 -9.53 8.39
N ILE A 206 3.21 -9.17 7.21
CA ILE A 206 4.00 -9.13 5.96
C ILE A 206 5.18 -8.15 6.10
N LYS A 207 4.92 -6.97 6.68
CA LYS A 207 5.93 -5.95 6.91
C LYS A 207 6.97 -6.38 7.95
N ALA A 208 6.55 -7.07 9.02
CA ALA A 208 7.45 -7.63 10.02
C ALA A 208 8.39 -8.69 9.42
N GLU A 209 7.86 -9.59 8.58
CA GLU A 209 8.68 -10.59 7.89
C GLU A 209 9.65 -9.96 6.89
N LEU A 210 9.19 -8.98 6.09
CA LEU A 210 10.08 -8.21 5.20
C LEU A 210 11.19 -7.56 6.01
N SER A 211 10.86 -6.93 7.14
CA SER A 211 11.81 -6.32 8.05
C SER A 211 12.86 -7.32 8.52
N ALA A 212 12.43 -8.48 9.02
CA ALA A 212 13.34 -9.54 9.48
C ALA A 212 14.25 -10.03 8.35
N ARG A 213 13.70 -10.22 7.15
CA ARG A 213 14.47 -10.64 5.97
C ARG A 213 15.51 -9.61 5.53
N LEU A 214 15.20 -8.31 5.62
CA LEU A 214 16.14 -7.24 5.29
C LEU A 214 17.24 -7.08 6.32
N ASP A 215 16.92 -7.24 7.60
CA ASP A 215 17.90 -7.23 8.69
C ASP A 215 18.88 -8.42 8.56
N ALA A 216 18.35 -9.61 8.24
CA ALA A 216 19.12 -10.83 8.02
C ALA A 216 19.84 -10.90 6.66
N ALA A 217 19.54 -10.00 5.72
CA ALA A 217 20.13 -10.05 4.39
C ALA A 217 21.66 -9.91 4.44
N ALA A 218 22.34 -10.42 3.41
CA ALA A 218 23.78 -10.28 3.27
C ALA A 218 24.20 -8.80 3.18
N ARG A 219 25.51 -8.53 3.25
CA ARG A 219 26.05 -7.17 3.12
C ARG A 219 25.51 -6.49 1.84
N PRO A 220 25.29 -5.17 1.87
CA PRO A 220 24.85 -4.43 0.69
C PRO A 220 25.72 -4.73 -0.53
N VAL A 221 25.09 -4.93 -1.69
CA VAL A 221 25.79 -5.04 -2.98
C VAL A 221 25.80 -3.68 -3.67
N PRO A 222 26.78 -3.38 -4.55
CA PRO A 222 26.81 -2.09 -5.22
C PRO A 222 25.54 -1.76 -6.00
N TRP A 223 25.07 -0.51 -5.88
CA TRP A 223 23.88 -0.01 -6.57
C TRP A 223 24.01 1.50 -6.87
N LEU A 224 23.21 1.96 -7.83
CA LEU A 224 23.18 3.34 -8.31
C LEU A 224 21.75 3.69 -8.71
N ASP A 225 21.23 4.78 -8.15
CA ASP A 225 19.94 5.36 -8.49
C ASP A 225 20.06 6.88 -8.75
N TYR A 226 19.02 7.43 -9.37
CA TYR A 226 18.82 8.87 -9.53
C TYR A 226 17.51 9.24 -8.82
N TYR A 227 17.51 10.37 -8.14
CA TYR A 227 16.36 10.84 -7.37
C TYR A 227 16.19 12.34 -7.55
N HIS A 228 14.96 12.78 -7.80
CA HIS A 228 14.61 14.20 -7.77
C HIS A 228 13.95 14.51 -6.43
N SER A 229 14.63 15.32 -5.60
CA SER A 229 14.06 15.73 -4.33
C SER A 229 13.13 16.91 -4.55
N TYR A 230 11.84 16.73 -4.25
CA TYR A 230 10.86 17.82 -4.28
C TYR A 230 11.26 18.95 -3.31
N GLU A 231 11.61 18.62 -2.07
CA GLU A 231 11.97 19.63 -1.06
C GLU A 231 13.22 20.44 -1.44
N ARG A 232 14.21 19.79 -2.04
CA ARG A 232 15.49 20.41 -2.38
C ARG A 232 15.53 20.99 -3.79
N GLN A 233 14.49 20.76 -4.60
CA GLN A 233 14.39 21.20 -5.99
C GLN A 233 15.66 20.86 -6.80
N ALA A 234 16.19 19.66 -6.58
CA ALA A 234 17.49 19.25 -7.11
C ALA A 234 17.54 17.76 -7.40
N TRP A 235 18.33 17.41 -8.41
CA TRP A 235 18.63 16.03 -8.78
C TRP A 235 19.84 15.51 -8.02
N PHE A 236 19.72 14.26 -7.58
CA PHE A 236 20.77 13.55 -6.88
C PHE A 236 21.11 12.25 -7.59
N LYS A 237 22.40 11.93 -7.60
CA LYS A 237 22.93 10.62 -7.90
C LYS A 237 23.33 9.98 -6.59
N THR A 238 22.71 8.87 -6.24
CA THR A 238 22.94 8.16 -4.97
C THR A 238 23.28 6.71 -5.21
N GLY A 239 24.10 6.12 -4.35
CA GLY A 239 24.50 4.73 -4.50
C GLY A 239 25.36 4.20 -3.37
N TYR A 240 25.70 2.92 -3.52
CA TYR A 240 26.72 2.24 -2.74
C TYR A 240 27.75 1.68 -3.70
N ASN A 241 29.04 1.99 -3.49
CA ASN A 241 30.11 1.58 -4.40
C ASN A 241 30.81 0.26 -3.98
N GLY A 242 30.35 -0.40 -2.91
CA GLY A 242 31.01 -1.57 -2.31
C GLY A 242 31.88 -1.23 -1.09
N VAL A 243 32.09 0.07 -0.82
CA VAL A 243 32.85 0.57 0.33
C VAL A 243 31.99 1.54 1.13
N GLU A 244 31.43 2.54 0.47
CA GLU A 244 30.65 3.61 1.10
C GLU A 244 29.40 3.96 0.31
N GLU A 245 28.43 4.52 1.03
CA GLU A 245 27.25 5.16 0.47
C GLU A 245 27.61 6.59 0.04
N TYR A 246 27.07 7.04 -1.08
CA TYR A 246 27.30 8.37 -1.59
C TYR A 246 26.00 8.99 -2.09
N THR A 247 25.88 10.31 -1.91
CA THR A 247 24.81 11.12 -2.49
C THR A 247 25.43 12.42 -2.98
N VAL A 248 25.33 12.69 -4.28
CA VAL A 248 25.90 13.90 -4.88
C VAL A 248 24.85 14.58 -5.74
N THR A 249 24.79 15.91 -5.64
CA THR A 249 23.93 16.72 -6.51
C THR A 249 24.43 16.64 -7.95
N VAL A 250 23.51 16.48 -8.89
CA VAL A 250 23.79 16.41 -10.32
C VAL A 250 22.85 17.31 -11.09
N ARG A 251 23.19 17.59 -12.36
CA ARG A 251 22.22 18.19 -13.28
C ARG A 251 21.11 17.18 -13.59
N PRO A 252 19.89 17.64 -13.95
CA PRO A 252 18.82 16.77 -14.41
C PRO A 252 19.33 15.79 -15.48
N PRO A 253 19.14 14.48 -15.30
CA PRO A 253 19.52 13.49 -16.30
C PRO A 253 18.80 13.77 -17.62
N ARG A 254 19.47 13.58 -18.76
CA ARG A 254 18.86 13.88 -20.08
C ARG A 254 17.51 13.16 -20.29
N TRP A 255 17.36 11.96 -19.74
CA TRP A 255 16.15 11.15 -19.85
C TRP A 255 15.00 11.62 -18.95
N SER A 256 15.25 12.45 -17.94
CA SER A 256 14.20 12.96 -17.04
C SER A 256 13.40 14.12 -17.64
N SER A 257 13.85 14.66 -18.78
CA SER A 257 13.14 15.71 -19.53
C SER A 257 11.88 15.23 -20.27
N ARG A 258 11.63 13.91 -20.29
CA ARG A 258 10.40 13.34 -20.87
C ARG A 258 9.29 13.43 -19.82
N ALA A 259 8.09 13.85 -20.26
CA ALA A 259 6.93 13.96 -19.39
C ALA A 259 6.75 12.67 -18.56
N PRO A 260 6.49 12.77 -17.25
CA PRO A 260 6.11 11.63 -16.43
C PRO A 260 4.93 10.92 -17.09
N SER A 261 4.88 9.59 -17.08
CA SER A 261 3.64 8.91 -17.45
C SER A 261 2.72 8.93 -16.24
N ASP A 262 1.53 9.52 -16.39
CA ASP A 262 0.53 9.73 -15.32
C ASP A 262 -0.05 8.43 -14.70
N ARG A 263 0.46 7.26 -15.07
CA ARG A 263 -0.02 5.98 -14.55
C ARG A 263 0.69 5.63 -13.25
N TRP A 264 0.19 6.26 -12.19
CA TRP A 264 0.43 5.80 -10.83
C TRP A 264 -0.56 4.72 -10.45
N ILE A 265 -0.06 3.74 -9.69
CA ILE A 265 -0.81 2.55 -9.27
C ILE A 265 -1.62 2.85 -8.01
N ILE A 266 -1.20 3.85 -7.22
CA ILE A 266 -1.87 4.26 -5.98
C ILE A 266 -3.04 5.22 -6.32
N HIS A 267 -3.97 4.80 -7.17
CA HIS A 267 -5.24 5.53 -7.37
C HIS A 267 -6.39 4.56 -7.70
N ARG A 268 -7.29 4.37 -6.73
CA ARG A 268 -8.59 5.06 -6.70
C ARG A 268 -8.95 5.41 -5.28
#